data_AF-A0AAX6H7A7-F1
#
_entry.id   AF-A0AAX6H7A7-F1
#
_cell.length_a   1.000
_cell.length_b   1.000
_cell.length_c   1.000
_cell.angle_alpha   90.00
_cell.angle_beta   90.00
_cell.angle_gamma   90.00
#
_symmetry.space_group_name_H-M   'P 1'
#
loop_
_entity.id
_entity.type
_entity.pdbx_description
1 polymer ?
#
loop_
_entity_poly.entity_id
_entity_poly.type
_entity_poly.pdbx_seq_one_letter_code
_entity_poly.pdbx_strand_id
1 'polypeptide(L)'
;MNVLTQPSTSRRIAEVKNKERQRALEEIIYCYIVQKFMERDIVMIPSLSTSSYPTGKVDSWPNQEQKLEAVHSPDALEMIQSHLSLVIGERFVGPIGSIVQISKLKLGKLYAASIMYGYFLKRVDERFQLERRMNSLPKSIQEVQLIDDMKPNPFWDMESMVQISPDGDVSEGEDGDDKQYRLRSYVMYLDAETLQRYATIPSKEAISLIEKQTQALFGRPDIRIAEDGSLDTSNDEVVGISLAGLTMLVLEAVAFGSFLWEAESDIETKYHFLTS
;
A
#
# COMPACT_ATOMS: atom_id res chain seq x y z
N MET A 1 -47.61 11.04 -0.09
CA MET A 1 -47.01 11.58 1.14
C MET A 1 -46.14 10.48 1.72
N ASN A 2 -44.83 10.50 1.44
CA ASN A 2 -43.91 9.45 1.90
C ASN A 2 -43.71 9.59 3.40
N VAL A 3 -44.29 8.68 4.18
CA VAL A 3 -44.01 8.55 5.60
C VAL A 3 -42.61 7.94 5.73
N LEU A 4 -41.64 8.78 6.03
CA LEU A 4 -40.33 8.36 6.52
C LEU A 4 -40.55 7.62 7.84
N THR A 5 -40.56 6.29 7.80
CA THR A 5 -40.56 5.44 8.98
C THR A 5 -39.30 5.71 9.79
N GLN A 6 -39.45 6.45 10.90
CA GLN A 6 -38.33 6.65 11.82
C GLN A 6 -37.85 5.29 12.35
N PRO A 7 -36.52 5.03 12.35
CA PRO A 7 -36.00 3.78 12.90
C PRO A 7 -36.33 3.68 14.39
N SER A 8 -36.83 2.52 14.82
CA SER A 8 -37.18 2.26 16.22
C SER A 8 -35.98 2.50 17.15
N THR A 9 -36.24 2.85 18.42
CA THR A 9 -35.19 3.10 19.42
C THR A 9 -34.17 1.96 19.50
N SER A 10 -34.61 0.71 19.40
CA SER A 10 -33.73 -0.47 19.36
C SER A 10 -32.80 -0.50 18.15
N ARG A 11 -33.28 -0.09 16.97
CA ARG A 11 -32.46 -0.01 15.75
C ARG A 11 -31.38 1.06 15.89
N ARG A 12 -31.72 2.23 16.42
CA ARG A 12 -30.75 3.31 16.71
C ARG A 12 -29.69 2.89 17.73
N ILE A 13 -30.09 2.16 18.78
CA ILE A 13 -29.16 1.62 19.78
C ILE A 13 -28.20 0.61 19.14
N ALA A 14 -28.70 -0.29 18.30
CA ALA A 14 -27.87 -1.27 17.60
C ALA A 14 -26.86 -0.59 16.65
N GLU A 15 -27.28 0.45 15.93
CA GLU A 15 -26.40 1.25 15.06
C GLU A 15 -25.27 1.93 15.84
N VAL A 16 -25.57 2.53 16.99
CA VAL A 16 -24.54 3.16 17.86
C VAL A 16 -23.57 2.11 18.39
N LYS A 17 -24.08 0.99 18.92
CA LYS A 17 -23.24 -0.12 19.39
C LYS A 17 -22.34 -0.68 18.30
N ASN A 18 -22.85 -0.80 17.08
CA ASN A 18 -22.05 -1.26 15.96
C ASN A 18 -20.91 -0.29 15.62
N LYS A 19 -21.17 1.03 15.67
CA LYS A 19 -20.14 2.06 15.46
C LYS A 19 -19.09 2.06 16.58
N GLU A 20 -19.49 1.87 17.82
CA GLU A 20 -18.57 1.74 18.96
C GLU A 20 -17.66 0.51 18.79
N ARG A 21 -18.25 -0.63 18.41
CA ARG A 21 -17.49 -1.86 18.11
C ARG A 21 -16.51 -1.64 16.95
N GLN A 22 -16.95 -1.01 15.87
CA GLN A 22 -16.10 -0.69 14.73
C GLN A 22 -14.90 0.17 15.16
N ARG A 23 -15.15 1.24 15.95
CA ARG A 23 -14.08 2.10 16.47
C ARG A 23 -13.09 1.33 17.35
N ALA A 24 -13.58 0.46 18.22
CA ALA A 24 -12.71 -0.35 19.07
C ALA A 24 -11.82 -1.28 18.24
N LEU A 25 -12.36 -1.90 17.18
CA LEU A 25 -11.57 -2.74 16.26
C LEU A 25 -10.50 -1.93 15.52
N GLU A 26 -10.85 -0.74 15.02
CA GLU A 26 -9.89 0.17 14.38
C GLU A 26 -8.73 0.53 15.33
N GLU A 27 -9.03 0.83 16.59
CA GLU A 27 -8.03 1.13 17.62
C GLU A 27 -7.13 -0.08 17.93
N ILE A 28 -7.70 -1.28 18.01
CA ILE A 28 -6.94 -2.52 18.25
C ILE A 28 -5.99 -2.81 17.08
N ILE A 29 -6.47 -2.70 15.84
CA ILE A 29 -5.65 -2.90 14.64
C ILE A 29 -4.53 -1.86 14.58
N TYR A 30 -4.83 -0.60 14.89
CA TYR A 30 -3.81 0.45 14.92
C TYR A 30 -2.74 0.17 15.98
N CYS A 31 -3.13 -0.22 17.20
CA CYS A 31 -2.20 -0.61 18.25
C CYS A 31 -1.31 -1.78 17.83
N TYR A 32 -1.86 -2.78 17.12
CA TYR A 32 -1.07 -3.89 16.57
C TYR A 32 -0.02 -3.39 15.58
N ILE A 33 -0.39 -2.51 14.65
CA ILE A 33 0.55 -1.96 13.66
C ILE A 33 1.65 -1.15 14.35
N VAL A 34 1.29 -0.27 15.30
CA VAL A 34 2.26 0.50 16.08
C VAL A 34 3.19 -0.43 16.85
N GLN A 35 2.66 -1.48 17.47
CA GLN A 35 3.47 -2.49 18.14
C GLN A 35 4.49 -3.15 17.19
N LYS A 36 4.10 -3.47 15.95
CA LYS A 36 5.02 -4.05 14.94
C LYS A 36 6.15 -3.09 14.58
N PHE A 37 5.86 -1.80 14.41
CA PHE A 37 6.90 -0.78 14.22
C PHE A 37 7.83 -0.69 15.44
N MET A 38 7.29 -0.71 16.65
CA MET A 38 8.07 -0.68 17.89
C MET A 38 8.97 -1.91 18.06
N GLU A 39 8.47 -3.12 17.77
CA GLU A 39 9.26 -4.36 17.83
C GLU A 39 10.44 -4.37 16.85
N ARG A 40 10.34 -3.59 15.76
CA ARG A 40 11.41 -3.43 14.76
C ARG A 40 12.29 -2.21 15.02
N ASP A 41 12.08 -1.49 16.13
CA ASP A 41 12.78 -0.25 16.46
C ASP A 41 12.66 0.81 15.35
N ILE A 42 11.47 0.91 14.75
CA ILE A 42 11.15 1.89 13.71
C ILE A 42 10.25 2.97 14.30
N VAL A 43 10.70 4.21 14.22
CA VAL A 43 9.92 5.39 14.59
C VAL A 43 9.04 5.78 13.39
N MET A 44 7.73 5.79 13.58
CA MET A 44 6.78 6.23 12.54
C MET A 44 6.95 7.72 12.22
N ILE A 45 6.74 8.09 10.96
CA ILE A 45 6.84 9.46 10.48
C ILE A 45 5.83 10.35 11.21
N PRO A 46 6.26 11.49 11.78
CA PRO A 46 5.35 12.42 12.45
C PRO A 46 4.51 13.20 11.44
N SER A 47 3.44 13.85 11.92
CA SER A 47 2.59 14.69 11.08
C SER A 47 3.39 15.80 10.39
N LEU A 48 3.09 16.01 9.10
CA LEU A 48 3.75 17.01 8.27
C LEU A 48 3.16 18.38 8.59
N SER A 49 3.59 18.94 9.72
CA SER A 49 3.36 20.35 10.01
C SER A 49 4.36 21.20 9.21
N THR A 50 3.84 22.26 8.59
CA THR A 50 4.62 23.16 7.75
C THR A 50 5.54 23.94 8.70
N SER A 51 6.84 23.63 8.71
CA SER A 51 7.76 24.32 9.60
C SER A 51 7.88 25.79 9.18
N SER A 52 8.09 26.68 10.14
CA SER A 52 8.27 28.13 9.93
C SER A 52 9.59 28.49 9.22
N TYR A 53 10.35 27.50 8.74
CA TYR A 53 11.59 27.70 8.00
C TYR A 53 11.35 28.01 6.52
N PRO A 54 12.20 28.87 5.91
CA PRO A 54 11.98 29.40 4.55
C PRO A 54 12.01 28.35 3.43
N THR A 55 12.51 27.14 3.68
CA THR A 55 12.54 26.04 2.71
C THR A 55 11.29 25.16 2.70
N GLY A 56 10.44 25.24 3.74
CA GLY A 56 9.25 24.37 3.85
C GLY A 56 9.55 22.87 3.90
N LYS A 57 10.80 22.49 4.22
CA LYS A 57 11.28 21.10 4.24
C LYS A 57 10.68 20.34 5.44
N VAL A 58 10.10 19.15 5.20
CA VAL A 58 9.37 18.37 6.24
C VAL A 58 10.01 17.03 6.62
N ASP A 59 11.02 16.58 5.88
CA ASP A 59 11.64 15.25 5.99
C ASP A 59 12.93 15.22 6.82
N SER A 60 12.93 15.90 7.97
CA SER A 60 14.05 15.84 8.93
C SER A 60 13.93 14.62 9.87
N TRP A 61 13.61 13.45 9.30
CA TRP A 61 13.42 12.20 10.04
C TRP A 61 14.73 11.40 10.11
N PRO A 62 14.89 10.51 11.11
CA PRO A 62 15.99 9.56 11.09
C PRO A 62 15.90 8.68 9.83
N ASN A 63 17.04 8.42 9.18
CA ASN A 63 17.09 7.42 8.12
C ASN A 63 16.93 6.03 8.75
N GLN A 64 15.84 5.34 8.40
CA GLN A 64 15.52 3.98 8.85
C GLN A 64 15.26 3.05 7.66
N GLU A 65 15.77 3.38 6.47
CA GLU A 65 15.54 2.67 5.21
C GLU A 65 15.82 1.18 5.35
N GLN A 66 17.01 0.80 5.84
CA GLN A 66 17.38 -0.60 6.06
C GLN A 66 16.43 -1.35 7.01
N LYS A 67 15.92 -0.66 8.05
CA LYS A 67 14.97 -1.27 9.01
C LYS A 67 13.61 -1.51 8.35
N LEU A 68 13.17 -0.57 7.52
CA LEU A 68 11.93 -0.67 6.76
C LEU A 68 12.02 -1.76 5.68
N GLU A 69 13.13 -1.85 4.95
CA GLU A 69 13.37 -2.92 3.97
C GLU A 69 13.37 -4.31 4.64
N ALA A 70 13.95 -4.42 5.84
CA ALA A 70 14.01 -5.68 6.60
C ALA A 70 12.64 -6.18 7.10
N VAL A 71 11.56 -5.41 6.95
CA VAL A 71 10.19 -5.86 7.22
C VAL A 71 9.74 -6.91 6.19
N HIS A 72 10.27 -6.84 4.97
CA HIS A 72 9.78 -7.59 3.82
C HIS A 72 10.68 -8.77 3.48
N SER A 73 10.11 -9.79 2.84
CA SER A 73 10.91 -10.88 2.27
C SER A 73 11.80 -10.36 1.13
N PRO A 74 12.92 -11.02 0.81
CA PRO A 74 13.77 -10.62 -0.33
C PRO A 74 12.99 -10.52 -1.65
N ASP A 75 12.05 -11.46 -1.87
CA ASP A 75 11.19 -11.51 -3.06
C ASP A 75 10.23 -10.30 -3.12
N ALA A 76 9.62 -9.95 -1.99
CA ALA A 76 8.78 -8.75 -1.89
C ALA A 76 9.60 -7.46 -2.03
N LEU A 77 10.81 -7.43 -1.47
CA LEU A 77 11.69 -6.26 -1.54
C LEU A 77 12.07 -5.90 -2.99
N GLU A 78 12.33 -6.88 -3.86
CA GLU A 78 12.57 -6.65 -5.29
C GLU A 78 11.38 -5.93 -5.96
N MET A 79 10.16 -6.32 -5.61
CA MET A 79 8.95 -5.67 -6.11
C MET A 79 8.77 -4.26 -5.53
N ILE A 80 9.10 -4.05 -4.26
CA ILE A 80 9.04 -2.73 -3.60
C ILE A 80 10.06 -1.77 -4.22
N GLN A 81 11.27 -2.22 -4.49
CA GLN A 81 12.29 -1.41 -5.17
C GLN A 81 11.86 -1.03 -6.59
N SER A 82 11.18 -1.94 -7.30
CA SER A 82 10.55 -1.64 -8.58
C SER A 82 9.45 -0.57 -8.42
N HIS A 83 8.58 -0.69 -7.41
CA HIS A 83 7.53 0.30 -7.11
C HIS A 83 8.11 1.68 -6.78
N LEU A 84 9.14 1.73 -5.92
CA LEU A 84 9.87 2.95 -5.59
C LEU A 84 10.45 3.61 -6.84
N SER A 85 11.13 2.83 -7.68
CA SER A 85 11.74 3.35 -8.92
C SER A 85 10.72 3.94 -9.87
N LEU A 86 9.48 3.42 -9.92
CA LEU A 86 8.42 3.95 -10.79
C LEU A 86 7.83 5.23 -10.20
N VAL A 87 7.38 5.15 -8.96
CA VAL A 87 6.68 6.24 -8.29
C VAL A 87 7.58 7.46 -8.09
N ILE A 88 8.88 7.22 -7.87
CA ILE A 88 9.89 8.24 -7.67
C ILE A 88 10.57 8.57 -9.01
N GLY A 89 11.00 7.59 -9.80
CA GLY A 89 11.76 7.81 -11.04
C GLY A 89 10.99 8.54 -12.14
N GLU A 90 9.68 8.35 -12.27
CA GLU A 90 8.86 9.14 -13.22
C GLU A 90 8.74 10.61 -12.82
N ARG A 91 8.91 10.92 -11.53
CA ARG A 91 8.62 12.25 -10.96
C ARG A 91 9.87 13.06 -10.63
N PHE A 92 11.05 12.43 -10.56
CA PHE A 92 12.25 13.04 -9.99
C PHE A 92 13.46 12.89 -10.94
N VAL A 93 13.60 13.85 -11.86
CA VAL A 93 14.84 14.04 -12.65
C VAL A 93 15.65 15.15 -12.00
N GLY A 94 16.54 14.82 -11.06
CA GLY A 94 17.40 15.79 -10.39
C GLY A 94 18.43 15.17 -9.44
N PRO A 95 19.41 15.94 -8.95
CA PRO A 95 20.42 15.45 -8.00
C PRO A 95 19.76 14.88 -6.73
N ILE A 96 20.38 13.85 -6.13
CA ILE A 96 19.89 13.09 -4.96
C ILE A 96 19.57 13.99 -3.73
N GLY A 97 20.19 15.18 -3.65
CA GLY A 97 19.95 16.17 -2.60
C GLY A 97 18.91 17.26 -2.94
N SER A 98 18.24 17.18 -4.09
CA SER A 98 17.27 18.20 -4.50
C SER A 98 15.99 18.09 -3.66
N ILE A 99 15.52 19.24 -3.17
CA ILE A 99 14.26 19.36 -2.46
C ILE A 99 13.19 19.64 -3.51
N VAL A 100 12.15 18.81 -3.55
CA VAL A 100 11.02 19.00 -4.45
C VAL A 100 9.82 19.51 -3.66
N GLN A 101 9.15 20.49 -4.24
CA GLN A 101 7.90 21.03 -3.71
C GLN A 101 6.74 20.17 -4.21
N ILE A 102 6.05 19.52 -3.29
CA ILE A 102 4.91 18.65 -3.58
C ILE A 102 3.76 19.00 -2.64
N SER A 103 2.54 18.92 -3.15
CA SER A 103 1.36 19.24 -2.37
C SER A 103 1.00 18.12 -1.39
N LYS A 104 0.46 18.45 -0.21
CA LYS A 104 0.09 17.46 0.81
C LYS A 104 -0.96 16.49 0.29
N LEU A 105 -1.90 16.95 -0.56
CA LEU A 105 -2.86 16.04 -1.22
C LEU A 105 -2.16 14.99 -2.09
N LYS A 106 -1.13 15.38 -2.87
CA LYS A 106 -0.39 14.44 -3.72
C LYS A 106 0.40 13.43 -2.90
N LEU A 107 1.04 13.88 -1.81
CA LEU A 107 1.73 12.99 -0.88
C LEU A 107 0.75 12.04 -0.16
N GLY A 108 -0.40 12.53 0.28
CA GLY A 108 -1.43 11.71 0.92
C GLY A 108 -1.98 10.64 -0.01
N LYS A 109 -2.26 10.98 -1.28
CA LYS A 109 -2.66 10.00 -2.30
C LYS A 109 -1.59 8.94 -2.52
N LEU A 110 -0.33 9.36 -2.60
CA LEU A 110 0.79 8.45 -2.75
C LEU A 110 0.90 7.51 -1.54
N TYR A 111 0.90 8.06 -0.32
CA TYR A 111 1.00 7.29 0.91
C TYR A 111 -0.12 6.24 1.03
N ALA A 112 -1.37 6.63 0.76
CA ALA A 112 -2.50 5.69 0.76
C ALA A 112 -2.36 4.60 -0.32
N ALA A 113 -1.92 4.96 -1.53
CA ALA A 113 -1.67 3.99 -2.60
C ALA A 113 -0.54 3.00 -2.23
N SER A 114 0.53 3.47 -1.61
CA SER A 114 1.62 2.62 -1.15
C SER A 114 1.22 1.71 0.03
N ILE A 115 0.31 2.15 0.91
CA ILE A 115 -0.31 1.26 1.92
C ILE A 115 -1.08 0.13 1.23
N MET A 116 -1.95 0.46 0.27
CA MET A 116 -2.73 -0.55 -0.46
C MET A 116 -1.81 -1.53 -1.21
N TYR A 117 -0.71 -1.02 -1.79
CA TYR A 117 0.30 -1.86 -2.43
C TYR A 117 1.00 -2.80 -1.43
N GLY A 118 1.41 -2.30 -0.26
CA GLY A 118 2.04 -3.12 0.78
C GLY A 118 1.12 -4.19 1.38
N TYR A 119 -0.18 -3.89 1.49
CA TYR A 119 -1.21 -4.85 1.88
C TYR A 119 -1.35 -5.98 0.86
N PHE A 120 -1.52 -5.61 -0.42
CA PHE A 120 -1.59 -6.56 -1.53
C PHE A 120 -0.33 -7.44 -1.58
N LEU A 121 0.84 -6.82 -1.60
CA LEU A 121 2.11 -7.50 -1.80
C LEU A 121 2.37 -8.52 -0.71
N LYS A 122 2.11 -8.15 0.55
CA LYS A 122 2.26 -9.06 1.69
C LYS A 122 1.37 -10.30 1.56
N ARG A 123 0.11 -10.10 1.16
CA ARG A 123 -0.85 -11.17 0.95
C ARG A 123 -0.42 -12.14 -0.16
N VAL A 124 0.08 -11.60 -1.28
CA VAL A 124 0.56 -12.45 -2.38
C VAL A 124 1.86 -13.15 -2.01
N ASP A 125 2.80 -12.47 -1.35
CA ASP A 125 4.04 -13.07 -0.90
C ASP A 125 3.78 -14.22 0.08
N GLU A 126 2.92 -14.06 1.07
CA GLU A 126 2.57 -15.16 1.99
C GLU A 126 1.99 -16.38 1.27
N ARG A 127 1.13 -16.16 0.27
CA ARG A 127 0.59 -17.25 -0.54
C ARG A 127 1.69 -17.91 -1.37
N PHE A 128 2.52 -17.11 -2.03
CA PHE A 128 3.63 -17.57 -2.84
C PHE A 128 4.61 -18.42 -2.01
N GLN A 129 5.05 -17.93 -0.84
CA GLN A 129 5.95 -18.65 0.05
C GLN A 129 5.31 -19.95 0.58
N LEU A 130 4.00 -19.94 0.85
CA LEU A 130 3.26 -21.14 1.25
C LEU A 130 3.26 -22.18 0.13
N GLU A 131 2.91 -21.80 -1.09
CA GLU A 131 2.90 -22.72 -2.24
C GLU A 131 4.30 -23.23 -2.58
N ARG A 132 5.32 -22.37 -2.44
CA ARG A 132 6.73 -22.75 -2.58
C ARG A 132 7.12 -23.85 -1.60
N ARG A 133 6.79 -23.66 -0.32
CA ARG A 133 7.07 -24.65 0.74
C ARG A 133 6.28 -25.95 0.59
N MET A 134 5.08 -25.88 0.02
CA MET A 134 4.24 -27.06 -0.24
C MET A 134 4.60 -27.77 -1.56
N ASN A 135 5.58 -27.27 -2.32
CA ASN A 135 5.92 -27.75 -3.67
C ASN A 135 4.70 -27.76 -4.61
N SER A 136 3.78 -26.82 -4.43
CA SER A 136 2.56 -26.68 -5.22
C SER A 136 2.64 -25.55 -6.24
N LEU A 137 3.82 -24.94 -6.43
CA LEU A 137 4.02 -23.95 -7.46
C LEU A 137 3.91 -24.58 -8.86
N PRO A 138 3.43 -23.83 -9.87
CA PRO A 138 3.36 -24.30 -11.24
C PRO A 138 4.75 -24.67 -11.77
N LYS A 139 4.95 -25.93 -12.17
CA LYS A 139 6.27 -26.50 -12.54
C LYS A 139 6.89 -25.95 -13.84
N SER A 140 6.20 -25.05 -14.55
CA SER A 140 6.69 -24.48 -15.82
C SER A 140 6.09 -23.09 -16.08
N ILE A 141 6.69 -22.04 -15.51
CA ILE A 141 6.40 -20.65 -15.95
C ILE A 141 6.84 -20.40 -17.42
N GLN A 142 7.67 -21.30 -17.99
CA GLN A 142 8.15 -21.22 -19.37
C GLN A 142 7.08 -21.44 -20.45
N GLU A 143 5.92 -22.05 -20.15
CA GLU A 143 4.87 -22.30 -21.16
C GLU A 143 3.86 -21.15 -21.31
N VAL A 144 3.93 -20.09 -20.50
CA VAL A 144 2.92 -19.02 -20.48
C VAL A 144 3.24 -17.85 -21.42
N GLN A 145 4.09 -18.05 -22.43
CA GLN A 145 4.28 -17.06 -23.51
C GLN A 145 3.11 -17.02 -24.53
N LEU A 146 2.02 -17.76 -24.32
CA LEU A 146 0.92 -17.87 -25.30
C LEU A 146 -0.49 -17.53 -24.77
N ILE A 147 -0.63 -16.50 -23.93
CA ILE A 147 -1.96 -15.91 -23.68
C ILE A 147 -1.90 -14.40 -23.92
N ASP A 148 -1.87 -14.08 -25.21
CA ASP A 148 -2.20 -12.78 -25.79
C ASP A 148 -3.72 -12.56 -25.64
N ASP A 149 -4.19 -12.19 -24.44
CA ASP A 149 -5.57 -11.67 -24.23
C ASP A 149 -5.87 -11.11 -22.82
N MET A 150 -4.87 -10.61 -22.09
CA MET A 150 -5.15 -9.89 -20.84
C MET A 150 -5.48 -8.43 -21.10
N LYS A 151 -6.77 -8.08 -21.06
CA LYS A 151 -7.23 -6.67 -21.02
C LYS A 151 -6.64 -5.96 -19.80
N PRO A 152 -6.09 -4.74 -19.95
CA PRO A 152 -5.52 -3.98 -18.84
C PRO A 152 -6.61 -3.63 -17.83
N ASN A 153 -6.39 -4.00 -16.57
CA ASN A 153 -7.34 -3.76 -15.49
C ASN A 153 -7.11 -2.34 -14.90
N PRO A 154 -8.12 -1.46 -14.80
CA PRO A 154 -7.92 -0.02 -14.56
C PRO A 154 -7.42 0.38 -13.17
N PHE A 155 -7.21 -0.57 -12.26
CA PHE A 155 -6.68 -0.28 -10.93
C PHE A 155 -5.15 -0.16 -10.91
N TRP A 156 -4.51 -0.68 -11.98
CA TRP A 156 -3.08 -0.57 -12.24
C TRP A 156 -2.95 -0.09 -13.69
N ASP A 157 -2.82 1.23 -13.87
CA ASP A 157 -2.45 1.79 -15.16
C ASP A 157 -1.01 1.35 -15.48
N MET A 158 -0.92 0.14 -16.02
CA MET A 158 0.29 -0.59 -16.41
C MET A 158 0.82 -0.12 -17.77
N GLU A 159 0.21 0.89 -18.40
CA GLU A 159 0.74 1.49 -19.65
C GLU A 159 2.05 2.28 -19.43
N SER A 160 2.46 2.53 -18.18
CA SER A 160 3.82 3.01 -17.87
C SER A 160 4.77 1.90 -17.38
N MET A 161 4.32 0.65 -17.34
CA MET A 161 5.09 -0.48 -16.79
C MET A 161 5.29 -1.64 -17.77
N VAL A 162 5.17 -1.41 -19.07
CA VAL A 162 5.53 -2.41 -20.09
C VAL A 162 6.10 -1.71 -21.33
N GLN A 163 7.43 -1.71 -21.47
CA GLN A 163 8.17 -2.25 -22.62
C GLN A 163 9.66 -2.26 -22.25
N ILE A 164 10.14 -3.36 -21.67
CA ILE A 164 11.56 -3.71 -21.70
C ILE A 164 11.65 -4.98 -22.52
N SER A 165 12.23 -4.86 -23.71
CA SER A 165 12.49 -5.98 -24.61
C SER A 165 13.35 -7.05 -23.94
N PRO A 166 13.15 -8.34 -24.24
CA PRO A 166 13.98 -9.42 -23.73
C PRO A 166 15.24 -9.55 -24.59
N ASP A 167 16.16 -8.58 -24.52
CA ASP A 167 17.52 -8.77 -25.04
C ASP A 167 18.50 -8.75 -23.87
N GLY A 168 18.73 -9.96 -23.36
CA GLY A 168 19.69 -10.24 -22.29
C GLY A 168 20.06 -11.70 -22.37
N ASP A 169 21.03 -12.00 -23.21
CA ASP A 169 21.70 -13.29 -23.40
C ASP A 169 22.06 -13.93 -22.04
N VAL A 170 21.54 -15.12 -21.74
CA VAL A 170 21.89 -15.85 -20.51
C VAL A 170 22.38 -17.25 -20.85
N SER A 171 23.68 -17.41 -20.72
CA SER A 171 24.43 -18.66 -20.67
C SER A 171 23.77 -19.66 -19.69
N GLU A 172 23.62 -20.89 -20.14
CA GLU A 172 23.21 -22.04 -19.34
C GLU A 172 24.24 -22.28 -18.22
N GLY A 173 23.75 -22.26 -16.99
CA GLY A 173 24.48 -22.66 -15.78
C GLY A 173 23.48 -23.17 -14.76
N GLU A 174 23.68 -24.41 -14.33
CA GLU A 174 22.82 -25.21 -13.45
C GLU A 174 22.68 -24.58 -12.05
N ASP A 175 21.67 -23.70 -11.89
CA ASP A 175 21.06 -23.31 -10.60
C ASP A 175 19.62 -22.80 -10.85
N GLY A 176 18.84 -23.61 -11.57
CA GLY A 176 17.67 -23.16 -12.35
C GLY A 176 16.34 -23.07 -11.59
N ASP A 177 16.20 -23.71 -10.44
CA ASP A 177 14.90 -23.81 -9.76
C ASP A 177 14.55 -22.50 -9.03
N ASP A 178 15.52 -21.86 -8.37
CA ASP A 178 15.29 -20.66 -7.55
C ASP A 178 15.04 -19.38 -8.38
N LYS A 179 15.58 -19.30 -9.60
CA LYS A 179 15.30 -18.20 -10.54
C LYS A 179 13.92 -18.32 -11.20
N GLN A 180 13.38 -19.53 -11.30
CA GLN A 180 12.12 -19.78 -12.00
C GLN A 180 10.92 -19.38 -11.14
N TYR A 181 11.05 -19.39 -9.82
CA TYR A 181 9.98 -19.01 -8.88
C TYR A 181 10.24 -17.64 -8.24
N ARG A 182 10.41 -16.59 -9.04
CA ARG A 182 10.35 -15.23 -8.47
C ARG A 182 8.90 -14.84 -8.20
N LEU A 183 8.66 -14.10 -7.11
CA LEU A 183 7.34 -13.57 -6.76
C LEU A 183 6.73 -12.76 -7.91
N ARG A 184 7.55 -12.00 -8.65
CA ARG A 184 7.11 -11.27 -9.85
C ARG A 184 6.48 -12.20 -10.90
N SER A 185 7.14 -13.32 -11.20
CA SER A 185 6.63 -14.31 -12.16
C SER A 185 5.35 -14.98 -11.65
N TYR A 186 5.27 -15.25 -10.35
CA TYR A 186 4.07 -15.78 -9.71
C TYR A 186 2.88 -14.82 -9.84
N VAL A 187 3.07 -13.53 -9.60
CA VAL A 187 2.03 -12.49 -9.76
C VAL A 187 1.53 -12.44 -11.20
N MET A 188 2.41 -12.55 -12.20
CA MET A 188 2.02 -12.56 -13.61
C MET A 188 1.26 -13.82 -14.03
N TYR A 189 1.40 -14.91 -13.28
CA TYR A 189 0.66 -16.15 -13.52
C TYR A 189 -0.79 -16.10 -12.98
N LEU A 190 -1.05 -15.28 -11.95
CA LEU A 190 -2.37 -15.20 -11.34
C LEU A 190 -3.41 -14.61 -12.29
N ASP A 191 -4.62 -15.15 -12.26
CA ASP A 191 -5.74 -14.59 -13.01
C ASP A 191 -6.21 -13.25 -12.42
N ALA A 192 -6.92 -12.47 -13.24
CA ALA A 192 -7.37 -11.14 -12.86
C ALA A 192 -8.33 -11.13 -11.64
N GLU A 193 -9.15 -12.19 -11.47
CA GLU A 193 -10.06 -12.30 -10.34
C GLU A 193 -9.28 -12.55 -9.05
N THR A 194 -8.29 -13.44 -9.08
CA THR A 194 -7.41 -13.71 -7.93
C THR A 194 -6.59 -12.47 -7.54
N LEU A 195 -6.02 -11.76 -8.53
CA LEU A 195 -5.32 -10.50 -8.28
C LEU A 195 -6.23 -9.45 -7.65
N GLN A 196 -7.45 -9.27 -8.17
CA GLN A 196 -8.42 -8.35 -7.60
C GLN A 196 -8.78 -8.73 -6.17
N ARG A 197 -8.99 -10.02 -5.90
CA ARG A 197 -9.26 -10.51 -4.54
C ARG A 197 -8.12 -10.16 -3.59
N TYR A 198 -6.86 -10.31 -4.02
CA TYR A 198 -5.69 -9.94 -3.21
C TYR A 198 -5.53 -8.45 -3.00
N ALA A 199 -5.86 -7.63 -4.01
CA ALA A 199 -5.78 -6.18 -3.92
C ALA A 199 -6.92 -5.54 -3.12
N THR A 200 -8.06 -6.25 -2.99
CA THR A 200 -9.23 -5.74 -2.26
C THR A 200 -9.02 -5.86 -0.75
N ILE A 201 -9.18 -4.73 -0.05
CA ILE A 201 -9.27 -4.68 1.41
C ILE A 201 -10.75 -4.85 1.80
N PRO A 202 -11.14 -5.97 2.42
CA PRO A 202 -12.55 -6.26 2.70
C PRO A 202 -13.07 -5.52 3.94
N SER A 203 -12.21 -5.20 4.90
CA SER A 203 -12.61 -4.56 6.16
C SER A 203 -12.86 -3.06 5.99
N LYS A 204 -13.99 -2.60 6.53
CA LYS A 204 -14.31 -1.16 6.62
C LYS A 204 -13.44 -0.47 7.65
N GLU A 205 -13.06 -1.18 8.70
CA GLU A 205 -12.13 -0.75 9.75
C GLU A 205 -10.76 -0.46 9.13
N ALA A 206 -10.23 -1.36 8.32
CA ALA A 206 -8.95 -1.18 7.63
C ALA A 206 -8.97 0.02 6.66
N ILE A 207 -10.03 0.14 5.85
CA ILE A 207 -10.19 1.30 4.94
C ILE A 207 -10.25 2.61 5.74
N SER A 208 -11.03 2.66 6.82
CA SER A 208 -11.12 3.84 7.68
C SER A 208 -9.78 4.16 8.34
N LEU A 209 -9.01 3.12 8.70
CA LEU A 209 -7.70 3.29 9.31
C LEU A 209 -6.69 3.91 8.34
N ILE A 210 -6.66 3.46 7.08
CA ILE A 210 -5.82 4.04 6.03
C ILE A 210 -6.15 5.52 5.84
N GLU A 211 -7.44 5.85 5.78
CA GLU A 211 -7.90 7.23 5.67
C GLU A 211 -7.44 8.07 6.87
N LYS A 212 -7.63 7.57 8.10
CA LYS A 212 -7.24 8.27 9.33
C LYS A 212 -5.73 8.46 9.45
N GLN A 213 -4.93 7.44 9.13
CA GLN A 213 -3.48 7.54 9.14
C GLN A 213 -2.99 8.57 8.11
N THR A 214 -3.58 8.55 6.90
CA THR A 214 -3.27 9.55 5.87
C THR A 214 -3.65 10.96 6.34
N GLN A 215 -4.84 11.14 6.93
CA GLN A 215 -5.26 12.44 7.48
C GLN A 215 -4.39 12.90 8.66
N ALA A 216 -3.90 11.97 9.49
CA ALA A 216 -3.01 12.30 10.61
C ALA A 216 -1.65 12.84 10.12
N LEU A 217 -1.13 12.29 9.01
CA LEU A 217 0.14 12.72 8.42
C LEU A 217 0.01 14.01 7.60
N PHE A 218 -1.01 14.12 6.76
CA PHE A 218 -1.11 15.17 5.73
C PHE A 218 -2.19 16.22 6.02
N GLY A 219 -2.98 16.03 7.08
CA GLY A 219 -4.18 16.84 7.35
C GLY A 219 -5.40 16.37 6.57
N ARG A 220 -6.55 16.99 6.86
CA ARG A 220 -7.77 16.74 6.10
C ARG A 220 -7.75 17.57 4.82
N PRO A 221 -7.96 16.96 3.65
CA PRO A 221 -8.01 17.72 2.41
C PRO A 221 -9.29 18.58 2.40
N ASP A 222 -9.15 19.91 2.29
CA ASP A 222 -10.27 20.85 2.09
C ASP A 222 -10.71 20.78 0.62
N ILE A 223 -11.43 19.71 0.29
CA ILE A 223 -11.93 19.47 -1.06
C ILE A 223 -13.23 20.26 -1.25
N ARG A 224 -13.17 21.33 -2.02
CA ARG A 224 -14.36 22.07 -2.46
C ARG A 224 -14.67 21.69 -3.90
N ILE A 225 -15.95 21.59 -4.23
CA ILE A 225 -16.37 21.41 -5.61
C ILE A 225 -16.55 22.82 -6.18
N ALA A 226 -15.72 23.17 -7.17
CA ALA A 226 -15.85 24.43 -7.87
C ALA A 226 -17.16 24.47 -8.67
N GLU A 227 -17.60 25.67 -9.06
CA GLU A 227 -18.85 25.87 -9.80
C GLU A 227 -18.89 25.14 -11.16
N ASP A 228 -17.72 24.79 -11.70
CA ASP A 228 -17.55 24.00 -12.93
C ASP A 228 -17.57 22.47 -12.71
N GLY A 229 -17.76 22.02 -11.47
CA GLY A 229 -17.72 20.61 -11.08
C GLY A 229 -16.32 20.03 -10.91
N SER A 230 -15.26 20.84 -11.07
CA SER A 230 -13.89 20.43 -10.79
C SER A 230 -13.58 20.47 -9.28
N LEU A 231 -12.50 19.78 -8.91
CA LEU A 231 -12.04 19.72 -7.53
C LEU A 231 -11.17 20.94 -7.23
N ASP A 232 -11.70 21.91 -6.50
CA ASP A 232 -10.94 23.08 -6.04
C ASP A 232 -9.94 22.64 -4.98
N THR A 233 -8.66 22.69 -5.35
CA THR A 233 -7.50 22.34 -4.53
C THR A 233 -6.61 23.55 -4.26
N SER A 234 -7.12 24.77 -4.47
CA SER A 234 -6.35 26.02 -4.37
C SER A 234 -5.75 26.29 -2.99
N ASN A 235 -6.31 25.70 -1.92
CA ASN A 235 -5.80 25.80 -0.55
C ASN A 235 -4.85 24.66 -0.15
N ASP A 236 -4.48 23.75 -1.06
CA ASP A 236 -3.59 22.62 -0.72
C ASP A 236 -2.17 23.11 -0.39
N GLU A 237 -1.71 22.76 0.82
CA GLU A 237 -0.41 23.20 1.30
C GLU A 237 0.71 22.46 0.57
N VAL A 238 1.75 23.20 0.15
CA VAL A 238 2.93 22.65 -0.51
C VAL A 238 4.07 22.49 0.50
N VAL A 239 4.74 21.34 0.45
CA VAL A 239 5.87 21.01 1.32
C VAL A 239 7.08 20.59 0.51
N GLY A 240 8.26 20.90 1.03
CA GLY A 240 9.53 20.45 0.48
C GLY A 240 9.89 19.07 1.01
N ILE A 241 10.18 18.11 0.13
CA ILE A 241 10.65 16.77 0.49
C ILE A 241 11.85 16.39 -0.39
N SER A 242 12.86 15.74 0.19
CA SER A 242 13.96 15.16 -0.57
C SER A 242 13.61 13.77 -1.10
N LEU A 243 14.44 13.27 -2.03
CA LEU A 243 14.34 11.90 -2.52
C LEU A 243 14.37 10.85 -1.40
N ALA A 244 15.27 11.04 -0.43
CA ALA A 244 15.39 10.17 0.73
C ALA A 244 14.14 10.22 1.62
N GLY A 245 13.59 11.42 1.85
CA GLY A 245 12.35 11.59 2.59
C GLY A 245 11.17 10.90 1.91
N LEU A 246 11.07 11.00 0.58
CA LEU A 246 10.02 10.33 -0.18
C LEU A 246 10.17 8.81 -0.16
N THR A 247 11.39 8.31 -0.28
CA THR A 247 11.72 6.88 -0.19
C THR A 247 11.30 6.33 1.18
N MET A 248 11.69 7.01 2.25
CA MET A 248 11.28 6.70 3.63
C MET A 248 9.76 6.67 3.78
N LEU A 249 9.06 7.66 3.20
CA LEU A 249 7.60 7.75 3.26
C LEU A 249 6.91 6.58 2.56
N VAL A 250 7.39 6.18 1.38
CA VAL A 250 6.85 5.04 0.64
C VAL A 250 7.16 3.72 1.35
N LEU A 251 8.38 3.55 1.85
CA LEU A 251 8.75 2.34 2.60
C LEU A 251 7.93 2.17 3.88
N GLU A 252 7.71 3.25 4.65
CA GLU A 252 6.82 3.21 5.82
C GLU A 252 5.38 2.86 5.43
N ALA A 253 4.86 3.45 4.35
CA ALA A 253 3.52 3.17 3.86
C ALA A 253 3.36 1.69 3.49
N VAL A 254 4.34 1.12 2.77
CA VAL A 254 4.34 -0.29 2.38
C VAL A 254 4.42 -1.20 3.61
N ALA A 255 5.29 -0.89 4.59
CA ALA A 255 5.37 -1.62 5.84
C ALA A 255 4.04 -1.56 6.64
N PHE A 256 3.43 -0.37 6.72
CA PHE A 256 2.11 -0.18 7.35
C PHE A 256 1.05 -1.07 6.70
N GLY A 257 1.01 -1.12 5.36
CA GLY A 257 0.10 -2.01 4.62
C GLY A 257 0.34 -3.49 4.88
N SER A 258 1.61 -3.90 4.94
CA SER A 258 1.96 -5.28 5.30
C SER A 258 1.52 -5.64 6.72
N PHE A 259 1.73 -4.77 7.70
CA PHE A 259 1.27 -5.00 9.07
C PHE A 259 -0.26 -4.98 9.20
N LEU A 260 -0.94 -4.19 8.37
CA LEU A 260 -2.40 -4.18 8.30
C LEU A 260 -2.95 -5.54 7.84
N TRP A 261 -2.34 -6.15 6.81
CA TRP A 261 -2.69 -7.52 6.40
C TRP A 261 -2.40 -8.54 7.51
N GLU A 262 -1.25 -8.46 8.18
CA GLU A 262 -0.92 -9.36 9.30
C GLU A 262 -1.96 -9.26 10.42
N ALA A 263 -2.41 -8.04 10.76
CA ALA A 263 -3.43 -7.82 11.78
C ALA A 263 -4.77 -8.49 11.41
N GLU A 264 -5.21 -8.36 10.17
CA GLU A 264 -6.46 -8.98 9.71
C GLU A 264 -6.36 -10.51 9.65
N SER A 265 -5.26 -11.03 9.10
CA SER A 265 -4.99 -12.46 8.99
C SER A 265 -4.89 -13.13 10.37
N ASP A 266 -4.25 -12.48 11.35
CA ASP A 266 -4.18 -12.95 12.73
C ASP A 266 -5.57 -13.03 13.41
N ILE A 267 -6.48 -12.11 13.07
CA ILE A 267 -7.84 -12.13 13.60
C ILE A 267 -8.66 -13.24 12.92
N GLU A 268 -8.57 -13.37 11.60
CA GLU A 268 -9.29 -14.38 10.83
C GLU A 268 -8.92 -15.81 11.29
N THR A 269 -7.64 -16.07 11.51
CA THR A 269 -7.15 -17.37 11.98
C THR A 269 -7.59 -17.72 13.40
N LYS A 270 -7.69 -16.73 14.31
CA LYS A 270 -8.07 -16.94 15.72
C LYS A 270 -9.59 -16.95 15.95
N TYR A 271 -10.33 -16.20 15.14
CA TYR A 271 -11.76 -15.98 15.30
C TYR A 271 -12.49 -16.35 14.00
N HIS A 272 -12.43 -17.64 13.65
CA HIS A 272 -12.98 -18.24 12.42
C HIS A 272 -14.52 -18.14 12.26
N PHE A 273 -15.19 -17.24 12.98
CA PHE A 273 -16.64 -17.22 13.21
C PHE A 273 -17.34 -15.90 12.82
N LEU A 274 -16.75 -15.06 11.97
CA LEU A 274 -17.43 -13.86 11.44
C LEU A 274 -17.82 -13.93 9.96
N THR A 275 -17.54 -15.04 9.29
CA THR A 275 -18.12 -15.37 7.98
C THR A 275 -19.23 -16.40 8.16
N SER A 276 -20.40 -15.91 8.58
CA SER A 276 -21.67 -16.60 8.38
C SER A 276 -22.78 -15.61 8.03
#